data_AF-A0A453EQF4-F1
#
_entry.id   AF-A0A453EQF4-F1
#
_cell.length_a   1.000
_cell.length_b   1.000
_cell.length_c   1.000
_cell.angle_alpha   90.00
_cell.angle_beta   90.00
_cell.angle_gamma   90.00
#
_symmetry.space_group_name_H-M   'P 1'
#
loop_
_entity.id
_entity.type
_entity.pdbx_description
1 polymer ?
#
loop_
_entity_poly.entity_id
_entity_poly.type
_entity_poly.pdbx_seq_one_letter_code
_entity_poly.pdbx_strand_id
1 'polypeptide(L)'
;SQPRGPCWTLPPTSRTIRAIISRLIRQITHPSRTLQGPELFLSSPSPTSAARPHPRRLDYYTSYRFPRPKAGEMASPAAAAPPTEPERWRDLDMLLSRPGNLVHSTFDPSPGLRDLIGSYVEVLVVGAGGLGCELLKDLALSGFKNLHVIDMDTIDVSNLNRQFLFRIQDVGKPKAEVAAKRVMERVSGVNIVPHFCRIEDKELEFYNQFQIIVLGLDSIEARSYINSVACGFLEYDSDDRPVQETVKPMVDGGTEGFKGHARVIIPGMTPCFECNIWLFPPQVKFPLCTLAETPRTAAHCIEYAHLIKWDEV
;
A
#
# COMPACT_ATOMS: atom_id res chain seq x y z
N SER A 1 18.41 59.05 -15.80
CA SER A 1 17.24 58.39 -15.19
C SER A 1 17.22 56.94 -15.63
N GLN A 2 17.25 56.02 -14.67
CA GLN A 2 16.93 54.60 -14.87
C GLN A 2 15.38 54.43 -14.84
N PRO A 3 14.80 53.33 -15.35
CA PRO A 3 14.86 52.06 -14.63
C PRO A 3 15.20 50.83 -15.48
N ARG A 4 16.00 49.95 -14.87
CA ARG A 4 16.16 48.54 -15.22
C ARG A 4 14.87 47.78 -14.87
N GLY A 5 14.38 46.95 -15.78
CA GLY A 5 13.33 45.96 -15.51
C GLY A 5 13.88 44.73 -14.78
N PRO A 6 13.04 43.98 -14.04
CA PRO A 6 13.49 42.94 -13.12
C PRO A 6 14.02 41.71 -13.86
N CYS A 7 15.23 41.32 -13.48
CA CYS A 7 15.80 40.01 -13.70
C CYS A 7 14.98 38.99 -12.90
N TRP A 8 14.29 38.07 -13.57
CA TRP A 8 13.73 36.88 -12.93
C TRP A 8 14.87 35.90 -12.65
N THR A 9 15.51 36.07 -11.50
CA THR A 9 16.34 35.01 -10.93
C THR A 9 15.44 33.89 -10.43
N LEU A 10 15.47 32.74 -11.13
CA LEU A 10 14.96 31.47 -10.63
C LEU A 10 15.57 31.20 -9.23
N PRO A 11 14.77 30.92 -8.18
CA PRO A 11 15.33 30.44 -6.94
C PRO A 11 15.86 29.00 -7.13
N PRO A 12 16.88 28.58 -6.37
CA PRO A 12 17.49 27.27 -6.51
C PRO A 12 16.51 26.18 -6.03
N THR A 13 15.74 25.62 -6.96
CA THR A 13 14.65 24.67 -6.71
C THR A 13 15.10 23.35 -6.09
N SER A 14 16.38 22.99 -6.15
CA SER A 14 16.89 21.71 -5.61
C SER A 14 16.86 21.61 -4.08
N ARG A 15 17.28 22.65 -3.33
CA ARG A 15 17.46 22.53 -1.87
C ARG A 15 16.15 22.61 -1.09
N THR A 16 15.23 23.49 -1.51
CA THR A 16 13.91 23.62 -0.86
C THR A 16 13.04 22.40 -1.12
N ILE A 17 13.08 21.85 -2.34
CA ILE A 17 12.36 20.62 -2.69
C ILE A 17 12.93 19.43 -1.93
N ARG A 18 14.27 19.28 -1.86
CA ARG A 18 14.92 18.26 -1.02
C ARG A 18 14.54 18.41 0.46
N ALA A 19 14.47 19.63 0.98
CA ALA A 19 14.08 19.87 2.37
C ALA A 19 12.61 19.51 2.65
N ILE A 20 11.69 19.78 1.72
CA ILE A 20 10.26 19.42 1.86
C ILE A 20 10.09 17.90 1.77
N ILE A 21 10.73 17.24 0.79
CA ILE A 21 10.71 15.79 0.63
C ILE A 21 11.35 15.10 1.84
N SER A 22 12.50 15.58 2.32
CA SER A 22 13.15 15.11 3.55
C SER A 22 12.24 15.26 4.76
N ARG A 23 11.50 16.38 4.87
CA ARG A 23 10.57 16.62 5.98
C ARG A 23 9.33 15.70 5.91
N LEU A 24 8.81 15.43 4.72
CA LEU A 24 7.73 14.45 4.51
C LEU A 24 8.19 13.02 4.80
N ILE A 25 9.37 12.62 4.30
CA ILE A 25 9.94 11.29 4.57
C ILE A 25 10.20 11.14 6.08
N ARG A 26 10.78 12.14 6.75
CA ARG A 26 10.96 12.14 8.22
C ARG A 26 9.65 12.03 9.02
N GLN A 27 8.52 12.48 8.48
CA GLN A 27 7.20 12.28 9.10
C GLN A 27 6.72 10.83 8.94
N ILE A 28 7.20 10.11 7.92
CA ILE A 28 6.82 8.72 7.61
C ILE A 28 7.76 7.70 8.29
N THR A 29 9.05 8.01 8.47
CA THR A 29 10.09 6.98 8.69
C THR A 29 10.62 6.78 10.11
N HIS A 30 10.45 7.71 11.06
CA HIS A 30 11.16 7.60 12.36
C HIS A 30 10.33 7.02 13.51
N PRO A 31 10.81 5.93 14.16
CA PRO A 31 10.53 5.64 15.55
C PRO A 31 11.73 6.03 16.44
N SER A 32 11.44 6.69 17.56
CA SER A 32 12.23 6.73 18.82
C SER A 32 13.25 7.86 19.06
N ARG A 33 13.11 8.50 20.23
CA ARG A 33 14.11 8.32 21.32
C ARG A 33 13.55 8.61 22.73
N THR A 34 13.84 7.65 23.61
CA THR A 34 14.18 7.76 25.05
C THR A 34 13.23 8.51 25.99
N LEU A 35 12.44 7.74 26.75
CA LEU A 35 12.11 8.09 28.12
C LEU A 35 12.87 7.15 29.06
N GLN A 36 13.69 7.74 29.93
CA GLN A 36 14.32 7.11 31.07
C GLN A 36 13.23 6.47 31.96
N GLY A 37 13.48 5.24 32.42
CA GLY A 37 12.64 4.60 33.44
C GLY A 37 12.77 5.31 34.80
N PRO A 38 11.88 4.96 35.74
CA PRO A 38 12.41 4.45 37.00
C PRO A 38 11.70 3.18 37.53
N GLU A 39 12.56 2.35 38.10
CA GLU A 39 12.44 1.45 39.25
C GLU A 39 11.19 0.57 39.52
N LEU A 40 11.53 -0.72 39.59
CA LEU A 40 10.91 -1.83 40.32
C LEU A 40 10.18 -1.48 41.62
N PHE A 41 8.97 -2.04 41.76
CA PHE A 41 8.53 -2.61 43.04
C PHE A 41 7.97 -4.02 42.81
N LEU A 42 8.75 -5.01 43.24
CA LEU A 42 8.35 -6.41 43.40
C LEU A 42 7.59 -6.55 44.73
N SER A 43 6.34 -6.98 44.69
CA SER A 43 5.75 -7.76 45.78
C SER A 43 4.56 -8.60 45.28
N SER A 44 4.75 -9.91 45.33
CA SER A 44 3.68 -10.91 45.28
C SER A 44 3.08 -11.11 46.67
N PRO A 45 1.78 -11.41 46.78
CA PRO A 45 1.41 -12.68 47.43
C PRO A 45 0.31 -13.46 46.70
N SER A 46 0.31 -14.76 46.99
CA SER A 46 -0.50 -15.87 46.49
C SER A 46 -1.97 -15.86 46.98
N PRO A 47 -2.85 -16.75 46.47
CA PRO A 47 -4.27 -16.46 46.26
C PRO A 47 -5.17 -16.88 47.42
N THR A 48 -6.24 -16.11 47.66
CA THR A 48 -7.40 -16.57 48.45
C THR A 48 -8.69 -16.33 47.67
N SER A 49 -9.51 -17.39 47.63
CA SER A 49 -10.77 -17.45 46.91
C SER A 49 -11.86 -16.63 47.60
N ALA A 50 -12.49 -15.72 46.88
CA ALA A 50 -13.84 -15.26 47.19
C ALA A 50 -14.53 -14.79 45.89
N ALA A 51 -15.54 -15.53 45.48
CA ALA A 51 -16.38 -15.23 44.32
C ALA A 51 -17.10 -13.88 44.52
N ARG A 52 -16.97 -12.99 43.53
CA ARG A 52 -17.82 -11.80 43.35
C ARG A 52 -18.14 -11.59 41.86
N PRO A 53 -19.32 -11.02 41.55
CA PRO A 53 -20.06 -11.29 40.32
C PRO A 53 -19.52 -10.56 39.08
N HIS A 54 -19.78 -11.16 37.92
CA HIS A 54 -19.46 -10.65 36.58
C HIS A 54 -19.83 -9.17 36.38
N PRO A 55 -18.89 -8.32 35.91
CA PRO A 55 -19.25 -7.03 35.36
C PRO A 55 -19.94 -7.23 34.00
N ARG A 56 -21.08 -6.55 33.84
CA ARG A 56 -21.96 -6.57 32.66
C ARG A 56 -21.16 -6.22 31.40
N ARG A 57 -21.33 -7.02 30.34
CA ARG A 57 -20.96 -6.62 28.97
C ARG A 57 -21.68 -5.31 28.64
N LEU A 58 -20.91 -4.26 28.35
CA LEU A 58 -21.42 -3.11 27.62
C LEU A 58 -21.50 -3.52 26.14
N ASP A 59 -22.69 -3.92 25.72
CA ASP A 59 -23.00 -4.17 24.31
C ASP A 59 -23.15 -2.82 23.60
N TYR A 60 -22.05 -2.25 23.09
CA TYR A 60 -22.11 -1.19 22.08
C TYR A 60 -22.36 -1.81 20.70
N TYR A 61 -23.59 -2.32 20.49
CA TYR A 61 -24.14 -2.56 19.16
C TYR A 61 -25.24 -1.52 18.93
N THR A 62 -24.87 -0.31 18.52
CA THR A 62 -25.82 0.60 17.88
C THR A 62 -26.14 0.03 16.50
N SER A 63 -27.21 -0.75 16.41
CA SER A 63 -27.79 -1.14 15.13
C SER A 63 -28.30 0.12 14.43
N TYR A 64 -27.48 0.70 13.55
CA TYR A 64 -27.94 1.70 12.59
C TYR A 64 -28.85 0.97 11.59
N ARG A 65 -30.17 0.99 11.85
CA ARG A 65 -31.16 0.55 10.87
C ARG A 65 -31.25 1.63 9.80
N PHE A 66 -30.74 1.35 8.59
CA PHE A 66 -31.14 2.10 7.41
C PHE A 66 -32.67 2.00 7.26
N PRO A 67 -33.42 3.11 7.15
CA PRO A 67 -34.84 3.04 6.87
C PRO A 67 -35.03 2.35 5.52
N ARG A 68 -35.82 1.26 5.48
CA ARG A 68 -36.25 0.68 4.21
C ARG A 68 -37.16 1.70 3.52
N PRO A 69 -36.90 2.05 2.25
CA PRO A 69 -37.79 2.94 1.51
C PRO A 69 -39.19 2.28 1.43
N LYS A 70 -40.23 3.10 1.62
CA LYS A 70 -41.62 2.66 1.45
C LYS A 70 -41.83 2.27 -0.02
N ALA A 71 -42.47 1.13 -0.25
CA ALA A 71 -42.82 0.69 -1.60
C ALA A 71 -43.74 1.74 -2.26
N GLY A 72 -43.21 2.49 -3.22
CA GLY A 72 -43.94 3.55 -3.94
C GLY A 72 -43.10 4.73 -4.41
N GLU A 73 -41.93 5.00 -3.80
CA GLU A 73 -41.02 6.07 -4.23
C GLU A 73 -39.83 5.50 -5.00
N MET A 74 -40.05 5.05 -6.24
CA MET A 74 -38.98 4.92 -7.23
C MET A 74 -38.89 6.20 -8.05
N ALA A 75 -38.50 7.30 -7.40
CA ALA A 75 -37.84 8.36 -8.11
C ALA A 75 -36.40 7.90 -8.34
N SER A 76 -35.94 7.90 -9.60
CA SER A 76 -34.51 7.83 -9.91
C SER A 76 -33.81 8.83 -8.99
N PRO A 77 -32.76 8.45 -8.23
CA PRO A 77 -32.04 9.44 -7.44
C PRO A 77 -31.52 10.47 -8.44
N ALA A 78 -32.07 11.69 -8.36
CA ALA A 78 -31.47 12.81 -9.05
C ALA A 78 -30.01 12.81 -8.64
N ALA A 79 -29.10 12.74 -9.61
CA ALA A 79 -27.67 12.73 -9.33
C ALA A 79 -27.38 13.92 -8.41
N ALA A 80 -27.03 13.63 -7.16
CA ALA A 80 -26.69 14.66 -6.20
C ALA A 80 -25.61 15.54 -6.85
N ALA A 81 -25.76 16.86 -6.75
CA ALA A 81 -24.75 17.77 -7.26
C ALA A 81 -23.37 17.34 -6.72
N PRO A 82 -22.32 17.34 -7.56
CA PRO A 82 -21.01 16.94 -7.10
C PRO A 82 -20.63 17.78 -5.86
N PRO A 83 -20.08 17.15 -4.81
CA PRO A 83 -19.71 17.88 -3.60
C PRO A 83 -18.75 19.00 -3.96
N THR A 84 -18.84 20.11 -3.24
CA THR A 84 -17.86 21.18 -3.38
C THR A 84 -16.46 20.65 -3.02
N GLU A 85 -15.38 21.15 -3.61
CA GLU A 85 -14.00 20.73 -3.30
C GLU A 85 -13.71 20.64 -1.78
N PRO A 86 -14.18 21.58 -0.93
CA PRO A 86 -14.04 21.47 0.53
C PRO A 86 -14.81 20.30 1.17
N GLU A 87 -16.00 19.96 0.65
CA GLU A 87 -16.80 18.84 1.17
C GLU A 87 -16.24 17.48 0.77
N ARG A 88 -15.62 17.41 -0.42
CA ARG A 88 -15.02 16.19 -0.96
C ARG A 88 -13.93 15.63 -0.05
N TRP A 89 -13.06 16.49 0.47
CA TRP A 89 -11.87 16.10 1.24
C TRP A 89 -12.03 16.31 2.75
N ARG A 90 -13.25 16.59 3.21
CA ARG A 90 -13.54 16.93 4.60
C ARG A 90 -12.91 15.96 5.59
N ASP A 91 -13.05 14.66 5.36
CA ASP A 91 -12.59 13.63 6.29
C ASP A 91 -11.04 13.55 6.35
N LEU A 92 -10.37 13.75 5.21
CA LEU A 92 -8.91 13.86 5.15
C LEU A 92 -8.41 15.16 5.79
N ASP A 93 -9.09 16.28 5.54
CA ASP A 93 -8.74 17.57 6.12
C ASP A 93 -8.84 17.55 7.66
N MET A 94 -9.75 16.75 8.24
CA MET A 94 -9.83 16.52 9.69
C MET A 94 -8.57 15.85 10.24
N LEU A 95 -7.91 14.99 9.47
CA LEU A 95 -6.68 14.30 9.88
C LEU A 95 -5.45 15.19 9.70
N LEU A 96 -5.40 15.98 8.63
CA LEU A 96 -4.22 16.76 8.25
C LEU A 96 -4.15 18.15 8.89
N SER A 97 -5.29 18.74 9.25
CA SER A 97 -5.36 20.13 9.73
C SER A 97 -5.51 20.25 11.25
N ARG A 98 -5.64 19.14 11.98
CA ARG A 98 -5.91 19.15 13.43
C ARG A 98 -4.74 18.54 14.20
N PRO A 99 -4.30 19.16 15.30
CA PRO A 99 -3.39 18.50 16.23
C PRO A 99 -4.11 17.33 16.92
N GLY A 100 -3.35 16.38 17.43
CA GLY A 100 -3.89 15.26 18.20
C GLY A 100 -2.85 14.63 19.11
N ASN A 101 -3.31 13.89 20.11
CA ASN A 101 -2.42 13.26 21.09
C ASN A 101 -1.71 11.99 20.56
N LEU A 102 -2.18 11.46 19.43
CA LEU A 102 -1.65 10.24 18.79
C LEU A 102 -0.89 10.55 17.48
N VAL A 103 -0.58 11.82 17.22
CA VAL A 103 0.18 12.21 16.03
C VAL A 103 1.68 11.99 16.26
N HIS A 104 2.42 11.78 15.17
CA HIS A 104 3.86 11.70 15.24
C HIS A 104 4.46 13.04 15.73
N SER A 105 5.56 13.00 16.48
CA SER A 105 6.15 14.22 17.09
C SER A 105 6.60 15.27 16.08
N THR A 106 6.84 14.87 14.84
CA THR A 106 7.21 15.76 13.73
C THR A 106 6.02 16.19 12.86
N PHE A 107 4.81 15.75 13.18
CA PHE A 107 3.59 16.17 12.49
C PHE A 107 3.28 17.63 12.80
N ASP A 108 3.07 18.40 11.73
CA ASP A 108 2.78 19.83 11.79
C ASP A 108 1.44 20.07 11.07
N PRO A 109 0.31 20.20 11.81
CA PRO A 109 -1.01 20.26 11.21
C PRO A 109 -1.18 21.52 10.37
N SER A 110 -1.60 21.38 9.12
CA SER A 110 -1.75 22.50 8.20
C SER A 110 -2.83 22.22 7.15
N PRO A 111 -3.70 23.19 6.84
CA PRO A 111 -4.64 23.08 5.72
C PRO A 111 -3.95 22.84 4.36
N GLY A 112 -2.70 23.27 4.20
CA GLY A 112 -1.93 23.08 2.97
C GLY A 112 -1.31 21.69 2.81
N LEU A 113 -1.32 20.85 3.85
CA LEU A 113 -0.64 19.56 3.83
C LEU A 113 -1.23 18.60 2.79
N ARG A 114 -2.55 18.65 2.58
CA ARG A 114 -3.22 17.88 1.52
C ARG A 114 -2.69 18.25 0.14
N ASP A 115 -2.58 19.55 -0.13
CA ASP A 115 -2.12 20.04 -1.43
C ASP A 115 -0.64 19.70 -1.65
N LEU A 116 0.17 19.70 -0.58
CA LEU A 116 1.56 19.20 -0.62
C LEU A 116 1.62 17.71 -0.96
N ILE A 117 0.81 16.87 -0.31
CA ILE A 117 0.71 15.43 -0.61
C ILE A 117 0.37 15.23 -2.09
N GLY A 118 -0.67 15.91 -2.56
CA GLY A 118 -1.10 15.80 -3.95
C GLY A 118 -0.12 16.38 -4.98
N SER A 119 0.78 17.29 -4.59
CA SER A 119 1.68 17.94 -5.55
C SER A 119 3.06 17.29 -5.63
N TYR A 120 3.53 16.67 -4.54
CA TYR A 120 4.93 16.25 -4.41
C TYR A 120 5.12 14.76 -4.12
N VAL A 121 4.07 14.02 -3.76
CA VAL A 121 4.19 12.61 -3.40
C VAL A 121 3.83 11.73 -4.58
N GLU A 122 4.85 11.09 -5.14
CA GLU A 122 4.78 10.05 -6.15
C GLU A 122 4.74 8.67 -5.47
N VAL A 123 3.67 7.91 -5.73
CA VAL A 123 3.49 6.56 -5.17
C VAL A 123 3.50 5.53 -6.29
N LEU A 124 4.32 4.49 -6.15
CA LEU A 124 4.31 3.34 -7.03
C LEU A 124 3.47 2.21 -6.42
N VAL A 125 2.46 1.74 -7.14
CA VAL A 125 1.71 0.52 -6.84
C VAL A 125 2.24 -0.61 -7.71
N VAL A 126 2.72 -1.69 -7.09
CA VAL A 126 3.26 -2.86 -7.78
C VAL A 126 2.24 -3.99 -7.71
N GLY A 127 1.68 -4.33 -8.88
CA GLY A 127 0.54 -5.22 -9.03
C GLY A 127 -0.78 -4.47 -9.12
N ALA A 128 -1.61 -4.83 -10.11
CA ALA A 128 -2.95 -4.32 -10.37
C ALA A 128 -4.03 -5.41 -10.15
N GLY A 129 -3.64 -6.61 -9.71
CA GLY A 129 -4.56 -7.69 -9.37
C GLY A 129 -5.09 -7.58 -7.94
N GLY A 130 -6.41 -7.76 -7.74
CA GLY A 130 -7.05 -7.93 -6.43
C GLY A 130 -6.73 -6.80 -5.46
N LEU A 131 -5.71 -7.01 -4.62
CA LEU A 131 -5.17 -6.00 -3.72
C LEU A 131 -4.73 -4.73 -4.47
N GLY A 132 -4.10 -4.85 -5.64
CA GLY A 132 -3.72 -3.69 -6.46
C GLY A 132 -4.90 -2.80 -6.87
N CYS A 133 -6.05 -3.40 -7.18
CA CYS A 133 -7.28 -2.66 -7.49
C CYS A 133 -7.79 -1.87 -6.27
N GLU A 134 -7.77 -2.50 -5.09
CA GLU A 134 -8.17 -1.86 -3.83
C GLU A 134 -7.22 -0.72 -3.47
N LEU A 135 -5.91 -0.94 -3.56
CA LEU A 135 -4.88 0.05 -3.26
C LEU A 135 -4.99 1.30 -4.15
N LEU A 136 -5.20 1.13 -5.46
CA LEU A 136 -5.38 2.28 -6.36
C LEU A 136 -6.61 3.11 -5.99
N LYS A 137 -7.74 2.46 -5.64
CA LYS A 137 -8.93 3.16 -5.12
C LYS A 137 -8.60 3.90 -3.84
N ASP A 138 -8.00 3.22 -2.86
CA ASP A 138 -7.77 3.76 -1.53
C ASP A 138 -6.80 4.95 -1.56
N LEU A 139 -5.70 4.84 -2.31
CA LEU A 139 -4.74 5.93 -2.48
C LEU A 139 -5.39 7.13 -3.16
N ALA A 140 -6.13 6.92 -4.26
CA ALA A 140 -6.80 7.99 -4.99
C ALA A 140 -7.87 8.71 -4.13
N LEU A 141 -8.58 7.97 -3.27
CA LEU A 141 -9.56 8.52 -2.32
C LEU A 141 -8.92 9.11 -1.05
N SER A 142 -7.63 8.89 -0.82
CA SER A 142 -6.86 9.41 0.32
C SER A 142 -6.06 10.66 0.00
N GLY A 143 -6.30 11.30 -1.16
CA GLY A 143 -5.70 12.57 -1.53
C GLY A 143 -4.37 12.48 -2.27
N PHE A 144 -3.86 11.26 -2.54
CA PHE A 144 -2.74 11.08 -3.45
C PHE A 144 -3.20 11.34 -4.88
N LYS A 145 -2.46 12.19 -5.60
CA LYS A 145 -2.77 12.53 -6.98
C LYS A 145 -1.83 11.87 -7.97
N ASN A 146 -0.56 11.68 -7.63
CA ASN A 146 0.43 11.16 -8.57
C ASN A 146 0.73 9.71 -8.23
N LEU A 147 0.14 8.81 -9.02
CA LEU A 147 0.29 7.37 -8.85
C LEU A 147 0.90 6.76 -10.10
N HIS A 148 1.73 5.75 -9.91
CA HIS A 148 2.17 4.86 -10.96
C HIS A 148 1.69 3.45 -10.62
N VAL A 149 1.29 2.68 -11.64
CA VAL A 149 0.96 1.26 -11.45
C VAL A 149 1.73 0.42 -12.44
N ILE A 150 2.38 -0.65 -11.95
CA ILE A 150 3.07 -1.63 -12.78
C ILE A 150 2.43 -3.01 -12.61
N ASP A 151 2.10 -3.66 -13.72
CA ASP A 151 1.57 -5.02 -13.76
C ASP A 151 1.85 -5.60 -15.15
N MET A 152 2.36 -6.83 -15.20
CA MET A 152 2.74 -7.51 -16.45
C MET A 152 1.60 -8.35 -17.04
N ASP A 153 0.49 -8.51 -16.33
CA ASP A 153 -0.58 -9.41 -16.73
C ASP A 153 -1.64 -8.73 -17.59
N THR A 154 -2.34 -9.57 -18.33
CA THR A 154 -3.61 -9.23 -18.96
C THR A 154 -4.79 -9.71 -18.12
N ILE A 155 -5.96 -9.12 -18.35
CA ILE A 155 -7.18 -9.44 -17.60
C ILE A 155 -7.72 -10.80 -18.06
N ASP A 156 -7.94 -11.70 -17.11
CA ASP A 156 -8.60 -12.99 -17.34
C ASP A 156 -10.03 -13.01 -16.77
N VAL A 157 -10.91 -13.87 -17.30
CA VAL A 157 -12.30 -14.02 -16.82
C VAL A 157 -12.34 -14.39 -15.33
N SER A 158 -11.41 -15.23 -14.87
CA SER A 158 -11.28 -15.63 -13.46
C SER A 158 -10.95 -14.48 -12.51
N ASN A 159 -10.53 -13.33 -13.04
CA ASN A 159 -10.20 -12.15 -12.24
C ASN A 159 -11.45 -11.36 -11.83
N LEU A 160 -12.53 -11.45 -12.60
CA LEU A 160 -13.72 -10.60 -12.48
C LEU A 160 -14.51 -10.82 -11.17
N ASN A 161 -14.27 -11.94 -10.46
CA ASN A 161 -14.92 -12.22 -9.18
C ASN A 161 -14.43 -11.34 -8.02
N ARG A 162 -13.24 -10.74 -8.15
CA ARG A 162 -12.59 -9.98 -7.07
C ARG A 162 -11.92 -8.67 -7.52
N GLN A 163 -11.62 -8.53 -8.81
CA GLN A 163 -10.89 -7.38 -9.35
C GLN A 163 -11.88 -6.38 -9.97
N PHE A 164 -12.54 -5.62 -9.10
CA PHE A 164 -13.71 -4.80 -9.43
C PHE A 164 -13.45 -3.64 -10.41
N LEU A 165 -12.19 -3.34 -10.76
CA LEU A 165 -11.86 -2.36 -11.80
C LEU A 165 -12.06 -2.92 -13.22
N PHE A 166 -12.16 -4.23 -13.37
CA PHE A 166 -12.25 -4.91 -14.66
C PHE A 166 -13.68 -5.33 -15.00
N ARG A 167 -13.99 -5.40 -16.29
CA ARG A 167 -15.27 -5.86 -16.82
C ARG A 167 -15.04 -6.94 -17.87
N ILE A 168 -16.10 -7.66 -18.22
CA ILE A 168 -16.02 -8.74 -19.22
C ILE A 168 -15.46 -8.26 -20.57
N GLN A 169 -15.79 -7.03 -20.97
CA GLN A 169 -15.28 -6.39 -22.20
C GLN A 169 -13.79 -5.98 -22.14
N ASP A 170 -13.17 -6.11 -20.97
CA ASP A 170 -11.76 -5.78 -20.76
C ASP A 170 -10.86 -7.02 -20.75
N VAL A 171 -11.43 -8.22 -20.83
CA VAL A 171 -10.67 -9.48 -20.91
C VAL A 171 -9.69 -9.44 -22.08
N GLY A 172 -8.45 -9.85 -21.82
CA GLY A 172 -7.32 -9.81 -22.76
C GLY A 172 -6.56 -8.47 -22.80
N LYS A 173 -7.08 -7.38 -22.19
CA LYS A 173 -6.37 -6.10 -22.12
C LYS A 173 -5.37 -6.08 -20.95
N PRO A 174 -4.33 -5.23 -21.00
CA PRO A 174 -3.41 -5.03 -19.88
C PRO A 174 -4.10 -4.59 -18.58
N LYS A 175 -3.81 -5.26 -17.46
CA LYS A 175 -4.40 -4.89 -16.15
C LYS A 175 -4.02 -3.47 -15.73
N ALA A 176 -2.74 -3.12 -15.83
CA ALA A 176 -2.24 -1.80 -15.43
C ALA A 176 -2.99 -0.66 -16.12
N GLU A 177 -3.15 -0.75 -17.44
CA GLU A 177 -3.82 0.29 -18.24
C GLU A 177 -5.31 0.43 -17.90
N VAL A 178 -6.04 -0.69 -17.84
CA VAL A 178 -7.48 -0.66 -17.54
C VAL A 178 -7.72 -0.20 -16.11
N ALA A 179 -6.89 -0.63 -15.15
CA ALA A 179 -7.00 -0.21 -13.75
C ALA A 179 -6.80 1.30 -13.60
N ALA A 180 -5.70 1.82 -14.16
CA ALA A 180 -5.39 3.25 -14.15
C ALA A 180 -6.53 4.07 -14.76
N LYS A 181 -6.97 3.69 -15.98
CA LYS A 181 -8.09 4.33 -16.67
C LYS A 181 -9.35 4.35 -15.82
N ARG A 182 -9.74 3.20 -15.24
CA ARG A 182 -11.00 3.08 -14.48
C ARG A 182 -11.02 3.96 -13.25
N VAL A 183 -9.90 4.07 -12.54
CA VAL A 183 -9.79 4.91 -11.35
C VAL A 183 -9.80 6.39 -11.74
N MET A 184 -9.06 6.80 -12.78
CA MET A 184 -9.08 8.18 -13.27
C MET A 184 -10.45 8.63 -13.78
N GLU A 185 -11.24 7.73 -14.38
CA GLU A 185 -12.64 8.00 -14.76
C GLU A 185 -13.56 8.19 -13.54
N ARG A 186 -13.24 7.57 -12.41
CA ARG A 186 -14.09 7.55 -11.21
C ARG A 186 -13.72 8.62 -10.19
N VAL A 187 -12.45 8.95 -10.07
CA VAL A 187 -11.90 9.86 -9.07
C VAL A 187 -11.26 11.03 -9.78
N SER A 188 -11.86 12.22 -9.70
CA SER A 188 -11.35 13.40 -10.39
C SER A 188 -10.07 13.94 -9.75
N GLY A 189 -9.11 14.37 -10.56
CA GLY A 189 -7.87 15.00 -10.08
C GLY A 189 -6.77 14.04 -9.62
N VAL A 190 -6.96 12.72 -9.77
CA VAL A 190 -5.87 11.74 -9.71
C VAL A 190 -5.29 11.53 -11.11
N ASN A 191 -3.98 11.39 -11.19
CA ASN A 191 -3.22 11.03 -12.38
C ASN A 191 -2.51 9.70 -12.11
N ILE A 192 -2.84 8.68 -12.91
CA ILE A 192 -2.27 7.34 -12.76
C ILE A 192 -1.55 6.96 -14.05
N VAL A 193 -0.23 6.77 -13.97
CA VAL A 193 0.59 6.34 -15.11
C VAL A 193 0.71 4.81 -15.11
N PRO A 194 0.12 4.10 -16.08
CA PRO A 194 0.23 2.65 -16.16
C PRO A 194 1.53 2.20 -16.82
N HIS A 195 2.07 1.07 -16.35
CA HIS A 195 3.22 0.38 -16.93
C HIS A 195 2.85 -1.09 -17.15
N PHE A 196 2.56 -1.45 -18.40
CA PHE A 196 2.35 -2.84 -18.80
C PHE A 196 3.69 -3.51 -19.12
N CYS A 197 4.40 -3.89 -18.07
CA CYS A 197 5.70 -4.57 -18.17
C CYS A 197 5.99 -5.30 -16.87
N ARG A 198 7.05 -6.13 -16.88
CA ARG A 198 7.55 -6.71 -15.65
C ARG A 198 8.27 -5.65 -14.82
N ILE A 199 8.37 -5.89 -13.52
CA ILE A 199 9.15 -5.03 -12.61
C ILE A 199 10.64 -5.03 -12.98
N GLU A 200 11.15 -6.16 -13.48
CA GLU A 200 12.54 -6.31 -13.87
C GLU A 200 12.89 -5.58 -15.17
N ASP A 201 11.89 -5.18 -15.96
CA ASP A 201 12.08 -4.44 -17.21
C ASP A 201 12.35 -2.94 -16.98
N LYS A 202 12.15 -2.45 -15.75
CA LYS A 202 12.40 -1.04 -15.40
C LYS A 202 13.83 -0.86 -14.91
N GLU A 203 14.49 0.17 -15.43
CA GLU A 203 15.77 0.64 -14.91
C GLU A 203 15.68 1.05 -13.45
N LEU A 204 16.76 0.89 -12.68
CA LEU A 204 16.78 1.27 -11.26
C LEU A 204 16.35 2.74 -11.06
N GLU A 205 16.82 3.66 -11.90
CA GLU A 205 16.48 5.09 -11.77
C GLU A 205 14.96 5.36 -11.83
N PHE A 206 14.19 4.51 -12.52
CA PHE A 206 12.72 4.60 -12.49
C PHE A 206 12.18 4.51 -11.05
N TYR A 207 12.72 3.62 -10.23
CA TYR A 207 12.25 3.43 -8.86
C TYR A 207 12.66 4.57 -7.91
N ASN A 208 13.71 5.31 -8.26
CA ASN A 208 14.24 6.39 -7.44
C ASN A 208 13.28 7.59 -7.34
N GLN A 209 12.37 7.77 -8.30
CA GLN A 209 11.43 8.91 -8.30
C GLN A 209 10.34 8.81 -7.23
N PHE A 210 10.05 7.61 -6.72
CA PHE A 210 8.94 7.38 -5.79
C PHE A 210 9.34 7.63 -4.34
N GLN A 211 8.40 8.18 -3.57
CA GLN A 211 8.56 8.35 -2.12
C GLN A 211 7.98 7.17 -1.34
N ILE A 212 7.02 6.45 -1.91
CA ILE A 212 6.39 5.28 -1.30
C ILE A 212 6.17 4.21 -2.39
N ILE A 213 6.46 2.95 -2.05
CA ILE A 213 6.14 1.80 -2.89
C ILE A 213 5.13 0.91 -2.17
N VAL A 214 4.03 0.56 -2.81
CA VAL A 214 2.97 -0.28 -2.23
C VAL A 214 2.86 -1.56 -3.03
N LEU A 215 2.92 -2.72 -2.36
CA LEU A 215 3.03 -4.03 -3.00
C LEU A 215 1.71 -4.80 -2.87
N GLY A 216 1.12 -5.10 -4.01
CA GLY A 216 -0.03 -5.99 -4.20
C GLY A 216 0.33 -7.25 -4.99
N LEU A 217 1.50 -7.82 -4.70
CA LEU A 217 2.12 -8.92 -5.45
C LEU A 217 1.56 -10.29 -5.06
N ASP A 218 1.78 -11.31 -5.89
CA ASP A 218 1.34 -12.69 -5.64
C ASP A 218 2.49 -13.71 -5.56
N SER A 219 3.72 -13.31 -5.91
CA SER A 219 4.91 -14.15 -5.80
C SER A 219 5.89 -13.66 -4.72
N ILE A 220 6.72 -14.57 -4.22
CA ILE A 220 7.79 -14.26 -3.26
C ILE A 220 8.96 -13.61 -4.01
N GLU A 221 9.23 -14.09 -5.22
CA GLU A 221 10.29 -13.64 -6.10
C GLU A 221 10.13 -12.16 -6.45
N ALA A 222 8.92 -11.72 -6.82
CA ALA A 222 8.67 -10.31 -7.12
C ALA A 222 8.84 -9.41 -5.89
N ARG A 223 8.41 -9.89 -4.70
CA ARG A 223 8.60 -9.15 -3.45
C ARG A 223 10.07 -9.03 -3.09
N SER A 224 10.82 -10.11 -3.25
CA SER A 224 12.26 -10.14 -3.04
C SER A 224 13.00 -9.19 -3.98
N TYR A 225 12.61 -9.16 -5.26
CA TYR A 225 13.17 -8.23 -6.24
C TYR A 225 12.93 -6.77 -5.84
N ILE A 226 11.68 -6.38 -5.56
CA ILE A 226 11.39 -4.99 -5.15
C ILE A 226 12.07 -4.64 -3.83
N ASN A 227 12.17 -5.59 -2.90
CA ASN A 227 12.93 -5.36 -1.67
C ASN A 227 14.41 -5.07 -1.97
N SER A 228 15.06 -5.87 -2.83
CA SER A 228 16.44 -5.62 -3.22
C SER A 228 16.62 -4.26 -3.90
N VAL A 229 15.67 -3.85 -4.75
CA VAL A 229 15.70 -2.53 -5.40
C VAL A 229 15.60 -1.42 -4.36
N ALA A 230 14.64 -1.49 -3.44
CA ALA A 230 14.43 -0.49 -2.40
C ALA A 230 15.62 -0.39 -1.44
N CYS A 231 16.20 -1.53 -1.04
CA CYS A 231 17.42 -1.57 -0.24
C CYS A 231 18.65 -1.08 -1.01
N GLY A 232 18.68 -1.25 -2.33
CA GLY A 232 19.79 -0.82 -3.19
C GLY A 232 19.99 0.70 -3.26
N PHE A 233 18.95 1.49 -2.97
CA PHE A 233 19.08 2.95 -2.89
C PHE A 233 19.63 3.45 -1.56
N LEU A 234 19.71 2.60 -0.54
CA LEU A 234 19.99 3.05 0.82
C LEU A 234 21.43 3.56 0.97
N GLU A 235 21.57 4.85 1.24
CA GLU A 235 22.84 5.48 1.58
C GLU A 235 22.94 5.74 3.09
N TYR A 236 24.16 5.76 3.61
CA TYR A 236 24.47 6.02 5.02
C TYR A 236 25.38 7.24 5.16
N ASP A 237 25.12 8.06 6.18
CA ASP A 237 25.97 9.20 6.53
C ASP A 237 27.22 8.77 7.32
N SER A 238 28.06 9.73 7.71
CA SER A 238 29.29 9.46 8.47
C SER A 238 29.06 8.85 9.86
N ASP A 239 27.83 8.94 10.38
CA ASP A 239 27.44 8.38 11.68
C ASP A 239 26.73 7.03 11.54
N ASP A 240 26.84 6.39 10.36
CA ASP A 240 26.18 5.12 10.02
C ASP A 240 24.65 5.18 10.14
N ARG A 241 24.07 6.36 9.84
CA ARG A 241 22.61 6.55 9.83
C ARG A 241 22.08 6.62 8.40
N PRO A 242 20.92 6.00 8.11
CA PRO A 242 20.27 6.12 6.82
C PRO A 242 20.02 7.57 6.41
N VAL A 243 20.50 7.94 5.22
CA VAL A 243 20.19 9.21 4.56
C VAL A 243 18.72 9.17 4.15
N GLN A 244 17.89 9.96 4.83
CA GLN A 244 16.44 9.85 4.76
C GLN A 244 15.89 10.02 3.33
N GLU A 245 16.52 10.87 2.52
CA GLU A 245 16.11 11.13 1.14
C GLU A 245 16.26 9.91 0.22
N THR A 246 17.08 8.94 0.61
CA THR A 246 17.35 7.71 -0.16
C THR A 246 16.48 6.52 0.28
N VAL A 247 15.89 6.61 1.47
CA VAL A 247 15.01 5.57 2.01
C VAL A 247 13.74 5.49 1.17
N LYS A 248 13.38 4.28 0.74
CA LYS A 248 12.12 3.99 0.03
C LYS A 248 11.19 3.16 0.92
N PRO A 249 10.31 3.80 1.71
CA PRO A 249 9.29 3.10 2.48
C PRO A 249 8.43 2.21 1.58
N MET A 250 8.21 0.98 2.03
CA MET A 250 7.35 0.02 1.36
C MET A 250 6.20 -0.41 2.25
N VAL A 251 5.02 -0.59 1.66
CA VAL A 251 3.86 -1.23 2.32
C VAL A 251 3.52 -2.50 1.56
N ASP A 252 3.79 -3.65 2.15
CA ASP A 252 3.51 -4.97 1.57
C ASP A 252 2.19 -5.53 2.09
N GLY A 253 1.35 -6.04 1.18
CA GLY A 253 0.19 -6.84 1.53
C GLY A 253 0.19 -8.18 0.81
N GLY A 254 -0.40 -9.18 1.44
CA GLY A 254 -0.61 -10.50 0.84
C GLY A 254 -1.92 -11.12 1.33
N THR A 255 -2.52 -11.96 0.49
CA THR A 255 -3.77 -12.65 0.82
C THR A 255 -3.78 -14.07 0.24
N GLU A 256 -4.32 -15.01 1.00
CA GLU A 256 -4.55 -16.39 0.60
C GLU A 256 -5.85 -16.88 1.24
N GLY A 257 -6.89 -17.11 0.41
CA GLY A 257 -8.22 -17.47 0.91
C GLY A 257 -8.77 -16.42 1.88
N PHE A 258 -9.02 -16.83 3.13
CA PHE A 258 -9.50 -15.94 4.21
C PHE A 258 -8.39 -15.43 5.14
N LYS A 259 -7.12 -15.63 4.75
CA LYS A 259 -5.95 -15.12 5.47
C LYS A 259 -5.33 -13.97 4.69
N GLY A 260 -4.64 -13.10 5.41
CA GLY A 260 -3.82 -12.06 4.82
C GLY A 260 -2.91 -11.40 5.82
N HIS A 261 -2.01 -10.58 5.33
CA HIS A 261 -1.09 -9.76 6.13
C HIS A 261 -0.91 -8.40 5.51
N ALA A 262 -0.49 -7.44 6.34
CA ALA A 262 0.03 -6.15 5.92
C ALA A 262 1.31 -5.87 6.70
N ARG A 263 2.34 -5.34 6.05
CA ARG A 263 3.65 -5.04 6.64
C ARG A 263 4.14 -3.70 6.14
N VAL A 264 4.74 -2.92 7.02
CA VAL A 264 5.48 -1.70 6.66
C VAL A 264 6.97 -2.04 6.74
N ILE A 265 7.69 -1.79 5.65
CA ILE A 265 9.12 -2.04 5.53
C ILE A 265 9.80 -0.70 5.25
N ILE A 266 10.73 -0.30 6.12
CA ILE A 266 11.54 0.90 5.98
C ILE A 266 13.00 0.42 5.89
N PRO A 267 13.59 0.36 4.68
CA PRO A 267 14.97 -0.10 4.49
C PRO A 267 15.94 0.62 5.43
N GLY A 268 16.81 -0.15 6.10
CA GLY A 268 17.78 0.36 7.08
C GLY A 268 17.22 0.63 8.47
N MET A 269 15.91 0.49 8.69
CA MET A 269 15.26 0.82 9.97
C MET A 269 14.38 -0.30 10.54
N THR A 270 13.63 -1.01 9.68
CA THR A 270 12.82 -2.17 10.09
C THR A 270 13.32 -3.43 9.39
N PRO A 271 12.91 -4.65 9.84
CA PRO A 271 13.18 -5.87 9.10
C PRO A 271 12.70 -5.76 7.64
N CYS A 272 13.57 -6.10 6.69
CA CYS A 272 13.23 -6.14 5.28
C CYS A 272 12.42 -7.40 4.92
N PHE A 273 12.05 -7.54 3.65
CA PHE A 273 11.33 -8.74 3.20
C PHE A 273 12.14 -10.03 3.46
N GLU A 274 13.43 -10.05 3.11
CA GLU A 274 14.32 -11.19 3.32
C GLU A 274 14.49 -11.57 4.79
N CYS A 275 14.47 -10.60 5.72
CA CYS A 275 14.54 -10.90 7.16
C CYS A 275 13.40 -11.81 7.65
N ASN A 276 12.28 -11.81 6.93
CA ASN A 276 11.03 -12.47 7.31
C ASN A 276 10.54 -13.47 6.24
N ILE A 277 11.40 -13.86 5.30
CA ILE A 277 11.03 -14.78 4.21
C ILE A 277 10.57 -16.15 4.72
N TRP A 278 11.11 -16.59 5.86
CA TRP A 278 10.75 -17.84 6.53
C TRP A 278 9.31 -17.89 7.07
N LEU A 279 8.61 -16.74 7.13
CA LEU A 279 7.19 -16.69 7.50
C LEU A 279 6.27 -17.18 6.36
N PHE A 280 6.77 -17.23 5.13
CA PHE A 280 6.00 -17.78 4.02
C PHE A 280 5.99 -19.30 4.09
N PRO A 281 4.84 -19.95 3.86
CA PRO A 281 4.76 -21.40 3.89
C PRO A 281 5.68 -22.00 2.82
N PRO A 282 6.32 -23.15 3.10
CA PRO A 282 7.13 -23.83 2.11
C PRO A 282 6.26 -24.22 0.91
N GLN A 283 6.77 -24.00 -0.30
CA GLN A 283 6.11 -24.46 -1.51
C GLN A 283 5.99 -26.00 -1.48
N VAL A 284 4.80 -26.50 -1.80
CA VAL A 284 4.57 -27.95 -1.91
C VAL A 284 5.34 -28.46 -3.13
N LYS A 285 6.33 -29.32 -2.91
CA LYS A 285 7.10 -29.98 -3.97
C LYS A 285 6.97 -31.49 -3.81
N PHE A 286 6.54 -32.17 -4.87
CA PHE A 286 6.43 -33.63 -4.88
C PHE A 286 7.74 -34.26 -5.38
N PRO A 287 8.33 -35.25 -4.68
CA PRO A 287 9.52 -35.94 -5.16
C PRO A 287 9.26 -36.70 -6.47
N LEU A 288 10.20 -36.65 -7.42
CA LEU A 288 10.06 -37.32 -8.73
C LEU A 288 9.80 -38.83 -8.61
N CYS A 289 10.46 -39.53 -7.67
CA CYS A 289 10.22 -40.96 -7.43
C CYS A 289 8.78 -41.24 -6.98
N THR A 290 8.17 -40.32 -6.22
CA THR A 290 6.76 -40.45 -5.82
C THR A 290 5.83 -40.22 -7.00
N LEU A 291 6.13 -39.25 -7.87
CA LEU A 291 5.34 -38.99 -9.07
C LEU A 291 5.42 -40.15 -10.07
N ALA A 292 6.63 -40.65 -10.34
CA ALA A 292 6.87 -41.65 -11.38
C ALA A 292 6.49 -43.08 -10.97
N GLU A 293 6.74 -43.47 -9.72
CA GLU A 293 6.63 -44.87 -9.31
C GLU A 293 5.47 -45.14 -8.34
N THR A 294 5.19 -44.20 -7.43
CA THR A 294 4.23 -44.43 -6.33
C THR A 294 3.27 -43.25 -6.10
N PRO A 295 2.46 -42.84 -7.08
CA PRO A 295 1.46 -41.80 -6.89
C PRO A 295 0.38 -42.26 -5.89
N ARG A 296 0.02 -41.39 -4.94
CA ARG A 296 -0.89 -41.72 -3.81
C ARG A 296 -2.10 -40.79 -3.71
N THR A 297 -2.03 -39.64 -4.37
CA THR A 297 -3.09 -38.62 -4.35
C THR A 297 -3.41 -38.21 -5.78
N ALA A 298 -4.60 -37.64 -6.00
CA ALA A 298 -4.97 -37.09 -7.29
C ALA A 298 -3.98 -36.01 -7.77
N ALA A 299 -3.44 -35.21 -6.85
CA ALA A 299 -2.43 -34.20 -7.15
C ALA A 299 -1.16 -34.80 -7.76
N HIS A 300 -0.69 -35.96 -7.27
CA HIS A 300 0.47 -36.64 -7.85
C HIS A 300 0.22 -37.06 -9.30
N CYS A 301 -0.98 -37.55 -9.61
CA CYS A 301 -1.33 -37.96 -10.98
C CYS A 301 -1.37 -36.76 -11.93
N ILE A 302 -1.91 -35.62 -11.48
CA ILE A 302 -1.95 -34.37 -12.26
C ILE A 302 -0.51 -33.87 -12.51
N GLU A 303 0.32 -33.84 -11.47
CA GLU A 303 1.71 -33.38 -11.56
C GLU A 303 2.58 -34.31 -12.41
N TYR A 304 2.37 -35.64 -12.34
CA TYR A 304 3.02 -36.58 -13.25
C TYR A 304 2.65 -36.29 -14.71
N ALA A 305 1.36 -36.08 -14.99
CA ALA A 305 0.90 -35.76 -16.33
C ALA A 305 1.51 -34.44 -16.84
N HIS A 306 1.56 -33.42 -15.98
CA HIS A 306 2.11 -32.10 -16.31
C HIS A 306 3.62 -32.09 -16.51
N LEU A 307 4.39 -32.74 -15.64
CA LEU A 307 5.86 -32.65 -15.63
C LEU A 307 6.55 -33.73 -16.48
N ILE A 308 5.94 -34.90 -16.65
CA ILE A 308 6.58 -36.05 -17.31
C ILE A 308 5.91 -36.35 -18.65
N LYS A 309 4.57 -36.35 -18.72
CA LYS A 309 3.85 -36.77 -19.93
C LYS A 309 3.50 -35.64 -20.90
N TRP A 310 3.52 -34.38 -20.49
CA TRP A 310 3.07 -33.27 -21.31
C TRP A 310 3.81 -33.16 -22.65
N ASP A 311 5.12 -33.38 -22.67
CA ASP A 311 5.94 -33.29 -23.89
C ASP A 311 5.98 -34.60 -24.71
N GLU A 312 5.41 -35.69 -24.19
CA GLU A 312 5.34 -36.98 -24.89
C GLU A 312 4.13 -37.09 -25.83
N VAL A 313 3.19 -36.14 -25.76
CA VAL A 313 1.88 -36.17 -26.44
C VAL A 313 1.72 -34.94 -27.34
#